data_AF-A0A4P5VRN0-F1
#
_entry.id   AF-A0A4P5VRN0-F1
#
_cell.length_a   1.000
_cell.length_b   1.000
_cell.length_c   1.000
_cell.angle_alpha   90.00
_cell.angle_beta   90.00
_cell.angle_gamma   90.00
#
_symmetry.space_group_name_H-M   'P 1'
#
loop_
_entity.id
_entity.type
_entity.pdbx_description
1 polymer ?
#
loop_
_entity_poly.entity_id
_entity_poly.type
_entity_poly.pdbx_seq_one_letter_code
_entity_poly.pdbx_strand_id
1 'polypeptide(L)'
;MPSPIPDPALAAEMSRLRAETARTRLLLDRTLRVTLAEGLALVAHEVLDAMMEVVAARRGFVGLGDANGWSFLVARNLERHDLNDPAKQVSTSIIERALRAGTVLVSDHAAEDFDDRSIVDLNLRSVVCVPVVHGRRTLGFIYLDDAGTEALFDDAAVSALRSWLPMVASCLARAAATDDAHGLPGVITRSAALTAVLDELVRIARFDASILLTGETGTGKSLIARGIHSVSPRAAGPFVHLNCGAIPEALLEAELFGAEAGAFTGARARRIGKLEAANGGTLFLDELDTLPVSCQVKLLVALQERVITRLGANNSIAIDVRVISAMGSDPFVAMNEGRLREDLYYRVALAVARVPALRERKEDIPLLTRHILQRSETRYGLPPLRLSAAAETELQGHEWPGNVRELENALDRAALLSRDGTVERLALQRGGAKEATKTVESRGVVALLQAAATALADAMHRRPELRDLRLARAFEGAVLVALTSRFGSREAAFEALGRTDEVRARNHNRTFTREVGRLQELASRLGERVAM
;
A
#
# COMPACT_ATOMS: atom_id res chain seq x y z
N MET A 1 4.24 57.56 -36.66
CA MET A 1 5.37 57.49 -35.72
C MET A 1 5.69 56.03 -35.49
N PRO A 2 6.93 55.55 -35.71
CA PRO A 2 7.26 54.19 -35.32
C PRO A 2 7.31 54.12 -33.79
N SER A 3 6.61 53.16 -33.19
CA SER A 3 6.70 52.86 -31.76
C SER A 3 8.17 52.62 -31.38
N PRO A 4 8.65 53.14 -30.23
CA PRO A 4 10.01 52.90 -29.81
C PRO A 4 10.21 51.39 -29.62
N ILE A 5 11.23 50.86 -30.29
CA ILE A 5 11.70 49.49 -30.08
C ILE A 5 12.00 49.38 -28.57
N PRO A 6 11.38 48.45 -27.84
CA PRO A 6 11.62 48.33 -26.40
C PRO A 6 13.09 48.05 -26.16
N ASP A 7 13.68 48.79 -25.22
CA ASP A 7 15.08 48.63 -24.81
C ASP A 7 15.37 47.15 -24.53
N PRO A 8 16.29 46.50 -25.26
CA PRO A 8 16.57 45.07 -25.10
C PRO A 8 17.02 44.70 -23.69
N ALA A 9 17.61 45.64 -22.92
CA ALA A 9 17.95 45.42 -21.52
C ALA A 9 16.70 45.35 -20.63
N LEU A 10 15.70 46.21 -20.87
CA LEU A 10 14.43 46.21 -20.14
C LEU A 10 13.60 44.95 -20.48
N ALA A 11 13.61 44.50 -21.73
CA ALA A 11 12.91 43.29 -22.16
C ALA A 11 13.51 42.01 -21.54
N ALA A 12 14.85 41.95 -21.43
CA ALA A 12 15.55 40.87 -20.76
C ALA A 12 15.24 40.84 -19.26
N GLU A 13 15.28 42.00 -18.59
CA GLU A 13 14.97 42.13 -17.17
C GLU A 13 13.51 41.77 -16.85
N MET A 14 12.55 42.21 -17.67
CA MET A 14 11.14 41.83 -17.53
C MET A 14 10.91 40.32 -17.75
N SER A 15 11.69 39.69 -18.63
CA SER A 15 11.60 38.24 -18.86
C SER A 15 12.16 37.46 -17.67
N ARG A 16 13.28 37.92 -17.09
CA ARG A 16 13.87 37.36 -15.86
C ARG A 16 12.90 37.43 -14.68
N LEU A 17 12.31 38.61 -14.42
CA LEU A 17 11.35 38.81 -13.33
C LEU A 17 10.07 37.95 -13.50
N ARG A 18 9.59 37.76 -14.73
CA ARG A 18 8.45 36.87 -15.01
C ARG A 18 8.77 35.41 -14.71
N ALA A 19 9.95 34.94 -15.11
CA ALA A 19 10.41 33.58 -14.84
C ALA A 19 10.56 33.33 -13.33
N GLU A 20 11.16 34.28 -12.61
CA GLU A 20 11.33 34.22 -11.15
C GLU A 20 9.98 34.22 -10.40
N THR A 21 9.03 35.05 -10.83
CA THR A 21 7.68 35.09 -10.26
C THR A 21 6.91 33.78 -10.51
N ALA A 22 7.03 33.20 -11.71
CA ALA A 22 6.40 31.93 -12.05
C ALA A 22 6.95 30.77 -11.20
N ARG A 23 8.29 30.69 -11.05
CA ARG A 23 8.95 29.69 -10.18
C ARG A 23 8.52 29.84 -8.73
N THR A 24 8.42 31.07 -8.22
CA THR A 24 7.98 31.35 -6.83
C THR A 24 6.53 30.90 -6.58
N ARG A 25 5.62 31.13 -7.53
CA ARG A 25 4.22 30.65 -7.42
C ARG A 25 4.13 29.13 -7.44
N LEU A 26 4.92 28.48 -8.30
CA LEU A 26 5.00 27.03 -8.37
C LEU A 26 5.52 26.44 -7.05
N LEU A 27 6.58 27.02 -6.48
CA LEU A 27 7.10 26.63 -5.16
C LEU A 27 6.04 26.71 -4.07
N LEU A 28 5.23 27.77 -4.05
CA LEU A 28 4.16 27.94 -3.05
C LEU A 28 3.08 26.86 -3.16
N ASP A 29 2.60 26.56 -4.37
CA ASP A 29 1.60 25.50 -4.60
C ASP A 29 2.13 24.13 -4.17
N ARG A 30 3.38 23.83 -4.51
CA ARG A 30 4.01 22.55 -4.16
C ARG A 30 4.32 22.43 -2.67
N THR A 31 4.60 23.54 -1.98
CA THR A 31 4.84 23.56 -0.52
C THR A 31 3.64 22.99 0.24
N LEU A 32 2.43 23.36 -0.15
CA LEU A 32 1.20 22.86 0.49
C LEU A 32 1.06 21.35 0.31
N ARG A 33 1.36 20.81 -0.87
CA ARG A 33 1.28 19.37 -1.13
C ARG A 33 2.28 18.57 -0.32
N VAL A 34 3.55 19.01 -0.30
CA VAL A 34 4.60 18.38 0.51
C VAL A 34 4.27 18.44 2.01
N THR A 35 3.71 19.55 2.48
CA THR A 35 3.37 19.72 3.90
C THR A 35 2.20 18.83 4.33
N LEU A 36 1.23 18.62 3.44
CA LEU A 36 0.04 17.79 3.69
C LEU A 36 0.27 16.29 3.42
N ALA A 37 1.38 15.92 2.80
CA ALA A 37 1.72 14.53 2.56
C ALA A 37 2.10 13.80 3.86
N GLU A 38 1.56 12.60 4.04
CA GLU A 38 1.83 11.72 5.17
C GLU A 38 2.51 10.42 4.70
N GLY A 39 3.47 9.93 5.49
CA GLY A 39 4.28 8.75 5.18
C GLY A 39 5.53 9.07 4.36
N LEU A 40 6.64 8.41 4.68
CA LEU A 40 7.97 8.73 4.14
C LEU A 40 8.03 8.64 2.62
N ALA A 41 7.47 7.58 2.03
CA ALA A 41 7.47 7.39 0.59
C ALA A 41 6.69 8.51 -0.14
N LEU A 42 5.51 8.87 0.36
CA LEU A 42 4.67 9.90 -0.28
C LEU A 42 5.31 11.28 -0.18
N VAL A 43 5.86 11.62 0.99
CA VAL A 43 6.62 12.87 1.18
C VAL A 43 7.82 12.91 0.23
N ALA A 44 8.56 11.81 0.08
CA ALA A 44 9.69 11.75 -0.84
C ALA A 44 9.26 11.91 -2.31
N HIS A 45 8.15 11.31 -2.74
CA HIS A 45 7.59 11.49 -4.09
C HIS A 45 7.15 12.94 -4.34
N GLU A 46 6.40 13.54 -3.43
CA GLU A 46 5.91 14.93 -3.60
C GLU A 46 7.07 15.93 -3.61
N VAL A 47 8.08 15.71 -2.75
CA VAL A 47 9.31 16.52 -2.75
C VAL A 47 10.02 16.40 -4.09
N LEU A 48 10.23 15.18 -4.58
CA LEU A 48 10.98 14.94 -5.81
C LEU A 48 10.27 15.52 -7.04
N ASP A 49 8.97 15.26 -7.19
CA ASP A 49 8.18 15.76 -8.31
C ASP A 49 8.17 17.29 -8.33
N ALA A 50 8.00 17.91 -7.17
CA ALA A 50 8.01 19.36 -7.05
C ALA A 50 9.38 19.96 -7.38
N MET A 51 10.47 19.37 -6.88
CA MET A 51 11.81 19.85 -7.20
C MET A 51 12.11 19.72 -8.69
N MET A 52 11.82 18.55 -9.30
CA MET A 52 12.00 18.33 -10.74
C MET A 52 11.21 19.33 -11.57
N GLU A 53 9.98 19.67 -11.17
CA GLU A 53 9.15 20.65 -11.89
C GLU A 53 9.66 22.09 -11.73
N VAL A 54 10.17 22.46 -10.55
CA VAL A 54 10.70 23.81 -10.27
C VAL A 54 11.97 24.10 -11.08
N VAL A 55 12.85 23.11 -11.22
CA VAL A 55 14.11 23.26 -11.97
C VAL A 55 14.07 22.65 -13.37
N ALA A 56 12.91 22.14 -13.78
CA ALA A 56 12.71 21.41 -15.04
C ALA A 56 13.70 20.25 -15.26
N ALA A 57 14.14 19.58 -14.19
CA ALA A 57 15.06 18.45 -14.27
C ALA A 57 14.38 17.24 -14.92
N ARG A 58 15.12 16.52 -15.76
CA ARG A 58 14.62 15.33 -16.45
C ARG A 58 14.58 14.09 -15.58
N ARG A 59 15.51 13.96 -14.64
CA ARG A 59 15.51 12.87 -13.67
C ARG A 59 15.79 13.41 -12.28
N GLY A 60 15.25 12.71 -11.29
CA GLY A 60 15.40 13.03 -9.89
C GLY A 60 15.51 11.77 -9.05
N PHE A 61 16.28 11.85 -7.98
CA PHE A 61 16.49 10.78 -7.02
C PHE A 61 16.49 11.36 -5.61
N VAL A 62 15.84 10.69 -4.67
CA VAL A 62 15.91 11.00 -3.24
C VAL A 62 16.44 9.78 -2.53
N GLY A 63 17.45 9.97 -1.71
CA GLY A 63 17.97 8.93 -0.83
C GLY A 63 18.08 9.41 0.62
N LEU A 64 17.94 8.48 1.56
CA LEU A 64 18.24 8.71 2.97
C LEU A 64 19.46 7.91 3.40
N GLY A 65 20.22 8.47 4.32
CA GLY A 65 21.44 7.88 4.87
C GLY A 65 21.40 7.72 6.37
N ASP A 66 22.06 6.65 6.83
CA ASP A 66 22.38 6.38 8.22
C ASP A 66 23.90 6.27 8.41
N ALA A 67 24.35 5.73 9.54
CA ALA A 67 25.77 5.55 9.83
C ALA A 67 26.46 4.49 8.94
N ASN A 68 25.69 3.63 8.26
CA ASN A 68 26.18 2.50 7.47
C ASN A 68 26.14 2.75 5.96
N GLY A 69 25.55 3.86 5.51
CA GLY A 69 25.45 4.22 4.10
C GLY A 69 24.14 4.93 3.79
N TRP A 70 23.74 4.92 2.52
CA TRP A 70 22.48 5.50 2.08
C TRP A 70 21.74 4.58 1.11
N SER A 71 20.43 4.73 1.06
CA SER A 71 19.53 3.99 0.16
C SER A 71 18.61 4.96 -0.58
N PHE A 72 18.20 4.59 -1.81
CA PHE A 72 17.23 5.37 -2.56
C PHE A 72 15.83 5.11 -2.01
N LEU A 73 15.11 6.18 -1.71
CA LEU A 73 13.68 6.13 -1.40
C LEU A 73 12.83 6.20 -2.67
N VAL A 74 13.24 7.03 -3.63
CA VAL A 74 12.51 7.26 -4.88
C VAL A 74 13.47 7.73 -5.96
N ALA A 75 13.21 7.31 -7.19
CA ALA A 75 13.95 7.72 -8.39
C ALA A 75 12.97 7.85 -9.55
N ARG A 76 12.91 8.99 -10.23
CA ARG A 76 11.89 9.28 -11.25
C ARG A 76 12.43 10.04 -12.45
N ASN A 77 11.72 9.94 -13.57
CA ASN A 77 11.91 10.81 -14.74
C ASN A 77 10.84 11.92 -14.82
N LEU A 78 10.97 12.83 -15.79
CA LEU A 78 10.08 13.98 -16.02
C LEU A 78 8.61 13.57 -16.25
N GLU A 79 8.39 12.38 -16.78
CA GLU A 79 7.06 11.79 -16.99
C GLU A 79 6.48 11.17 -15.70
N ARG A 80 7.19 11.31 -14.57
CA ARG A 80 6.83 10.75 -13.26
C ARG A 80 6.77 9.22 -13.25
N HIS A 81 7.54 8.57 -14.12
CA HIS A 81 7.77 7.12 -14.06
C HIS A 81 8.95 6.81 -13.14
N ASP A 82 8.83 5.76 -12.32
CA ASP A 82 9.92 5.32 -11.46
C ASP A 82 11.07 4.69 -12.28
N LEU A 83 12.31 4.92 -11.85
CA LEU A 83 13.52 4.46 -12.54
C LEU A 83 14.02 3.14 -11.93
N ASN A 84 14.32 2.16 -12.78
CA ASN A 84 14.88 0.87 -12.38
C ASN A 84 16.38 0.96 -12.07
N ASP A 85 16.89 0.20 -11.09
CA ASP A 85 18.31 0.19 -10.71
C ASP A 85 18.93 1.60 -10.51
N PRO A 86 18.38 2.45 -9.62
CA PRO A 86 18.82 3.84 -9.46
C PRO A 86 20.31 3.99 -9.15
N ALA A 87 20.91 3.00 -8.46
CA ALA A 87 22.33 2.98 -8.14
C ALA A 87 23.26 2.97 -9.36
N LYS A 88 22.80 2.48 -10.52
CA LYS A 88 23.58 2.48 -11.76
C LYS A 88 23.35 3.74 -12.61
N GLN A 89 22.40 4.60 -12.23
CA GLN A 89 21.96 5.75 -13.03
C GLN A 89 22.43 7.10 -12.48
N VAL A 90 23.09 7.11 -11.32
CA VAL A 90 23.63 8.31 -10.68
C VAL A 90 25.10 8.16 -10.39
N SER A 91 25.81 9.28 -10.28
CA SER A 91 27.19 9.26 -9.82
C SER A 91 27.25 9.20 -8.29
N THR A 92 27.66 8.05 -7.74
CA THR A 92 27.87 7.83 -6.29
C THR A 92 28.89 8.83 -5.72
N SER A 93 29.93 9.19 -6.49
CA SER A 93 30.97 10.12 -6.03
C SER A 93 30.43 11.53 -5.79
N ILE A 94 29.52 12.02 -6.66
CA ILE A 94 28.86 13.32 -6.49
C ILE A 94 28.01 13.33 -5.22
N ILE A 95 27.25 12.25 -4.99
CA ILE A 95 26.41 12.10 -3.79
C ILE A 95 27.27 12.12 -2.53
N GLU A 96 28.32 11.30 -2.48
CA GLU A 96 29.22 11.25 -1.32
C GLU A 96 29.94 12.57 -1.07
N ARG A 97 30.30 13.31 -2.13
CA ARG A 97 30.93 14.63 -2.02
C ARG A 97 29.94 15.66 -1.49
N ALA A 98 28.69 15.66 -1.96
CA ALA A 98 27.64 16.55 -1.47
C ALA A 98 27.29 16.27 0.01
N LEU A 99 27.18 14.99 0.38
CA LEU A 99 26.91 14.57 1.75
C LEU A 99 28.04 14.95 2.71
N ARG A 100 29.31 14.78 2.29
CA ARG A 100 30.50 15.19 3.06
C ARG A 100 30.62 16.70 3.21
N ALA A 101 30.38 17.45 2.13
CA ALA A 101 30.46 18.90 2.14
C ALA A 101 29.30 19.56 2.90
N GLY A 102 28.13 18.93 2.94
CA GLY A 102 26.93 19.49 3.55
C GLY A 102 26.35 20.70 2.81
N THR A 103 26.80 20.96 1.59
CA THR A 103 26.36 22.09 0.75
C THR A 103 25.90 21.60 -0.62
N VAL A 104 24.99 22.35 -1.26
CA VAL A 104 24.53 22.07 -2.63
C VAL A 104 25.72 22.10 -3.60
N LEU A 105 25.87 21.02 -4.37
CA LEU A 105 26.81 20.92 -5.49
C LEU A 105 26.05 21.09 -6.79
N VAL A 106 26.53 21.98 -7.66
CA VAL A 106 25.98 22.26 -8.98
C VAL A 106 27.11 22.11 -9.98
N SER A 107 26.82 21.53 -11.14
CA SER A 107 27.73 21.53 -12.27
C SER A 107 26.94 21.64 -13.57
N ASP A 108 27.35 22.60 -14.39
CA ASP A 108 26.81 22.85 -15.72
C ASP A 108 27.57 22.09 -16.81
N HIS A 109 28.77 21.59 -16.47
CA HIS A 109 29.66 20.78 -17.31
C HIS A 109 30.21 19.59 -16.52
N ALA A 110 29.34 18.63 -16.17
CA ALA A 110 29.70 17.56 -15.23
C ALA A 110 30.95 16.75 -15.66
N ALA A 111 31.15 16.55 -16.97
CA ALA A 111 32.30 15.84 -17.50
C ALA A 111 33.64 16.61 -17.39
N GLU A 112 33.60 17.94 -17.24
CA GLU A 112 34.79 18.79 -17.07
C GLU A 112 35.06 19.13 -15.60
N ASP A 113 33.99 19.30 -14.81
CA ASP A 113 34.06 19.69 -13.40
C ASP A 113 34.45 18.53 -12.45
N PHE A 114 34.36 17.29 -12.93
CA PHE A 114 34.61 16.09 -12.15
C PHE A 114 35.39 15.03 -12.94
N ASP A 115 36.55 14.61 -12.43
CA ASP A 115 37.40 13.56 -13.02
C ASP A 115 36.95 12.16 -12.59
N ASP A 116 35.67 11.81 -12.83
CA ASP A 116 35.07 10.53 -12.44
C ASP A 116 34.52 9.76 -13.65
N ARG A 117 34.94 8.49 -13.81
CA ARG A 117 34.48 7.61 -14.90
C ARG A 117 32.96 7.45 -14.96
N SER A 118 32.30 7.45 -13.81
CA SER A 118 30.83 7.32 -13.71
C SER A 118 30.07 8.47 -14.38
N ILE A 119 30.65 9.67 -14.45
CA ILE A 119 30.00 10.85 -15.03
C ILE A 119 30.09 10.82 -16.56
N VAL A 120 31.24 10.37 -17.07
CA VAL A 120 31.48 10.15 -18.50
C VAL A 120 30.58 9.02 -19.02
N ASP A 121 30.48 7.90 -18.28
CA ASP A 121 29.66 6.75 -18.66
C ASP A 121 28.14 7.07 -18.67
N LEU A 122 27.70 8.02 -17.83
CA LEU A 122 26.31 8.45 -17.72
C LEU A 122 25.94 9.61 -18.66
N ASN A 123 26.91 10.18 -19.39
CA ASN A 123 26.72 11.33 -20.29
C ASN A 123 25.95 12.48 -19.64
N LEU A 124 26.27 12.79 -18.38
CA LEU A 124 25.63 13.86 -17.62
C LEU A 124 26.11 15.21 -18.15
N ARG A 125 25.18 16.09 -18.53
CA ARG A 125 25.50 17.46 -18.97
C ARG A 125 25.39 18.43 -17.82
N SER A 126 24.24 18.42 -17.13
CA SER A 126 24.04 19.23 -15.93
C SER A 126 23.54 18.37 -14.78
N VAL A 127 24.06 18.64 -13.58
CA VAL A 127 23.70 17.91 -12.35
C VAL A 127 23.65 18.87 -11.16
N VAL A 128 22.66 18.65 -10.29
CA VAL A 128 22.61 19.26 -8.96
C VAL A 128 22.40 18.18 -7.91
N CYS A 129 23.27 18.15 -6.91
CA CYS A 129 23.14 17.28 -5.75
C CYS A 129 23.02 18.12 -4.48
N VAL A 130 21.94 17.85 -3.76
CA VAL A 130 21.46 18.66 -2.66
C VAL A 130 21.44 17.81 -1.40
N PRO A 131 22.32 18.05 -0.42
CA PRO A 131 22.26 17.34 0.84
C PRO A 131 21.04 17.79 1.65
N VAL A 132 20.29 16.83 2.17
CA VAL A 132 19.14 17.06 3.06
C VAL A 132 19.67 17.12 4.48
N VAL A 133 19.83 18.32 5.01
CA VAL A 133 20.37 18.55 6.37
C VAL A 133 19.26 19.05 7.28
N HIS A 134 19.06 18.37 8.41
CA HIS A 134 18.13 18.79 9.45
C HIS A 134 18.86 18.92 10.79
N GLY A 135 18.93 20.13 11.34
CA GLY A 135 19.74 20.42 12.52
C GLY A 135 21.23 20.19 12.24
N ARG A 136 21.85 19.28 12.99
CA ARG A 136 23.28 18.88 12.81
C ARG A 136 23.47 17.56 12.07
N ARG A 137 22.38 16.94 11.58
CA ARG A 137 22.40 15.63 10.92
C ARG A 137 22.10 15.77 9.44
N THR A 138 22.94 15.17 8.61
CA THR A 138 22.63 14.94 7.19
C THR A 138 21.73 13.71 7.11
N LEU A 139 20.48 13.90 6.69
CA LEU A 139 19.48 12.85 6.57
C LEU A 139 19.63 12.06 5.27
N GLY A 140 20.17 12.67 4.23
CA GLY A 140 20.19 12.09 2.90
C GLY A 140 20.53 13.10 1.82
N PHE A 141 20.11 12.83 0.60
CA PHE A 141 20.37 13.66 -0.57
C PHE A 141 19.18 13.70 -1.51
N ILE A 142 19.11 14.76 -2.30
CA ILE A 142 18.29 14.88 -3.50
C ILE A 142 19.24 15.12 -4.66
N TYR A 143 19.15 14.30 -5.69
CA TYR A 143 20.00 14.35 -6.87
C TYR A 143 19.11 14.60 -8.09
N LEU A 144 19.36 15.66 -8.83
CA LEU A 144 18.61 16.01 -10.04
C LEU A 144 19.58 16.14 -11.20
N ASP A 145 19.22 15.64 -12.37
CA ASP A 145 20.06 15.73 -13.56
C ASP A 145 19.29 15.96 -14.86
N ASP A 146 20.04 16.40 -15.86
CA ASP A 146 19.63 16.41 -17.26
C ASP A 146 20.82 16.04 -18.17
N ALA A 147 20.61 15.08 -19.06
CA ALA A 147 21.61 14.60 -20.02
C ALA A 147 21.59 15.35 -21.38
N GLY A 148 20.61 16.23 -21.60
CA GLY A 148 20.36 16.88 -22.90
C GLY A 148 20.33 18.41 -22.87
N THR A 149 20.43 19.05 -21.71
CA THR A 149 20.44 20.52 -21.57
C THR A 149 21.68 20.95 -20.78
N GLU A 150 22.47 21.87 -21.32
CA GLU A 150 23.58 22.54 -20.60
C GLU A 150 23.08 23.77 -19.85
N ALA A 151 23.71 24.08 -18.72
CA ALA A 151 23.37 25.22 -17.86
C ALA A 151 21.89 25.26 -17.41
N LEU A 152 21.28 24.09 -17.19
CA LEU A 152 19.89 24.00 -16.75
C LEU A 152 19.68 24.59 -15.34
N PHE A 153 20.69 24.46 -14.47
CA PHE A 153 20.62 24.86 -13.07
C PHE A 153 21.16 26.27 -12.85
N ASP A 154 20.51 27.26 -13.48
CA ASP A 154 20.84 28.68 -13.34
C ASP A 154 20.81 29.16 -11.86
N ASP A 155 21.44 30.30 -11.57
CA ASP A 155 21.50 30.87 -10.21
C ASP A 155 20.12 31.02 -9.56
N ALA A 156 19.07 31.28 -10.36
CA ALA A 156 17.71 31.42 -9.86
C ALA A 156 17.09 30.06 -9.49
N ALA A 157 17.37 28.99 -10.24
CA ALA A 157 16.98 27.62 -9.92
C ALA A 157 17.69 27.13 -8.64
N VAL A 158 19.00 27.41 -8.51
CA VAL A 158 19.77 27.08 -7.32
C VAL A 158 19.28 27.85 -6.10
N SER A 159 18.99 29.15 -6.26
CA SER A 159 18.42 29.99 -5.20
C SER A 159 17.04 29.49 -4.74
N ALA A 160 16.19 29.09 -5.69
CA ALA A 160 14.89 28.47 -5.43
C ALA A 160 15.02 27.17 -4.62
N LEU A 161 15.90 26.26 -5.04
CA LEU A 161 16.18 25.01 -4.31
C LEU A 161 16.69 25.30 -2.88
N ARG A 162 17.67 26.19 -2.73
CA ARG A 162 18.24 26.57 -1.43
C ARG A 162 17.19 27.14 -0.48
N SER A 163 16.27 27.94 -0.99
CA SER A 163 15.18 28.53 -0.20
C SER A 163 14.17 27.49 0.28
N TRP A 164 13.98 26.41 -0.48
CA TRP A 164 12.99 25.36 -0.17
C TRP A 164 13.55 24.25 0.72
N LEU A 165 14.87 24.07 0.73
CA LEU A 165 15.55 22.97 1.40
C LEU A 165 15.23 22.81 2.89
N PRO A 166 15.19 23.86 3.73
CA PRO A 166 14.89 23.68 5.15
C PRO A 166 13.52 23.07 5.41
N MET A 167 12.51 23.44 4.61
CA MET A 167 11.15 22.89 4.70
C MET A 167 11.13 21.43 4.26
N VAL A 168 11.75 21.13 3.11
CA VAL A 168 11.86 19.77 2.59
C VAL A 168 12.57 18.85 3.58
N ALA A 169 13.70 19.30 4.14
CA ALA A 169 14.43 18.57 5.16
C ALA A 169 13.59 18.34 6.41
N SER A 170 12.82 19.33 6.87
CA SER A 170 11.93 19.17 8.01
C SER A 170 10.78 18.18 7.74
N CYS A 171 10.23 18.15 6.52
CA CYS A 171 9.17 17.21 6.16
C CYS A 171 9.69 15.78 6.04
N LEU A 172 10.84 15.58 5.38
CA LEU A 172 11.51 14.28 5.30
C LEU A 172 11.96 13.79 6.68
N ALA A 173 12.50 14.66 7.54
CA ALA A 173 12.87 14.32 8.91
C ALA A 173 11.67 13.83 9.72
N ARG A 174 10.55 14.56 9.65
CA ARG A 174 9.31 14.22 10.34
C ARG A 174 8.77 12.89 9.84
N ALA A 175 8.72 12.70 8.52
CA ALA A 175 8.19 11.50 7.90
C ALA A 175 9.06 10.26 8.19
N ALA A 176 10.39 10.41 8.18
CA ALA A 176 11.32 9.34 8.56
C ALA A 176 11.20 8.97 10.04
N ALA A 177 11.07 9.97 10.92
CA ALA A 177 10.86 9.73 12.35
C ALA A 177 9.53 9.04 12.65
N THR A 178 8.48 9.27 11.84
CA THR A 178 7.21 8.53 11.97
C THR A 178 7.30 7.11 11.43
N ASP A 179 8.06 6.85 10.36
CA ASP A 179 8.23 5.51 9.76
C ASP A 179 9.10 4.59 10.66
N ASP A 180 10.13 5.16 11.31
CA ASP A 180 10.91 4.46 12.34
C ASP A 180 10.11 4.21 13.64
N ALA A 181 8.96 4.89 13.81
CA ALA A 181 8.15 4.83 15.02
C ALA A 181 6.85 4.01 14.88
N HIS A 182 6.42 3.64 13.66
CA HIS A 182 5.13 2.97 13.44
C HIS A 182 5.30 1.74 12.54
N GLY A 183 4.89 0.58 13.07
CA GLY A 183 4.84 -0.67 12.31
C GLY A 183 5.91 -1.72 12.66
N LEU A 184 5.65 -2.95 12.23
CA LEU A 184 6.57 -4.08 12.37
C LEU A 184 7.40 -4.23 11.09
N PRO A 185 8.72 -4.50 11.17
CA PRO A 185 9.56 -4.69 10.00
C PRO A 185 9.00 -5.74 9.03
N GLY A 186 8.93 -5.38 7.75
CA GLY A 186 8.43 -6.26 6.68
C GLY A 186 6.90 -6.29 6.54
N VAL A 187 6.15 -5.49 7.30
CA VAL A 187 4.69 -5.34 7.14
C VAL A 187 4.40 -3.95 6.56
N ILE A 188 3.87 -3.91 5.33
CA ILE A 188 3.46 -2.67 4.67
C ILE A 188 1.96 -2.43 4.84
N THR A 189 1.55 -1.21 5.18
CA THR A 189 0.14 -0.83 5.33
C THR A 189 -0.08 0.67 5.22
N ARG A 190 -1.29 1.06 4.80
CA ARG A 190 -1.88 2.41 4.85
C ARG A 190 -3.18 2.42 5.68
N SER A 191 -3.63 1.26 6.15
CA SER A 191 -4.85 1.13 6.92
C SER A 191 -4.62 1.51 8.37
N ALA A 192 -5.32 2.55 8.84
CA ALA A 192 -5.28 2.98 10.24
C ALA A 192 -5.63 1.83 11.21
N ALA A 193 -6.54 0.93 10.80
CA ALA A 193 -6.92 -0.22 11.61
C ALA A 193 -5.76 -1.20 11.80
N LEU A 194 -5.00 -1.51 10.75
CA LEU A 194 -3.82 -2.36 10.89
C LEU A 194 -2.69 -1.62 11.62
N THR A 195 -2.45 -0.35 11.32
CA THR A 195 -1.42 0.46 12.00
C THR A 195 -1.60 0.44 13.52
N ALA A 196 -2.83 0.66 14.02
CA ALA A 196 -3.11 0.62 15.46
C ALA A 196 -2.75 -0.75 16.09
N VAL A 197 -3.05 -1.84 15.39
CA VAL A 197 -2.69 -3.21 15.83
C VAL A 197 -1.18 -3.40 15.82
N LEU A 198 -0.47 -2.95 14.78
CA LEU A 198 0.98 -3.07 14.69
C LEU A 198 1.68 -2.26 15.79
N ASP A 199 1.22 -1.06 16.09
CA ASP A 199 1.80 -0.21 17.14
C ASP A 199 1.63 -0.83 18.53
N GLU A 200 0.46 -1.43 18.78
CA GLU A 200 0.24 -2.21 20.00
C GLU A 200 1.19 -3.39 20.09
N LEU A 201 1.33 -4.15 19.00
CA LEU A 201 2.24 -5.29 18.94
C LEU A 201 3.71 -4.88 19.12
N VAL A 202 4.14 -3.74 18.58
CA VAL A 202 5.49 -3.19 18.79
C VAL A 202 5.74 -2.88 20.26
N ARG A 203 4.75 -2.30 20.97
CA ARG A 203 4.87 -2.04 22.41
C ARG A 203 5.00 -3.35 23.21
N ILE A 204 4.17 -4.33 22.89
CA ILE A 204 4.15 -5.64 23.58
C ILE A 204 5.38 -6.48 23.24
N ALA A 205 5.94 -6.35 22.03
CA ALA A 205 7.10 -7.09 21.56
C ALA A 205 8.34 -6.90 22.44
N ARG A 206 8.44 -5.76 23.13
CA ARG A 206 9.53 -5.43 24.07
C ARG A 206 9.55 -6.31 25.32
N PHE A 207 8.43 -6.97 25.62
CA PHE A 207 8.29 -7.88 26.75
C PHE A 207 8.34 -9.33 26.29
N ASP A 208 8.80 -10.22 27.18
CA ASP A 208 8.78 -11.66 26.96
C ASP A 208 7.39 -12.26 27.23
N ALA A 209 6.40 -11.74 26.50
CA ALA A 209 4.99 -12.10 26.62
C ALA A 209 4.54 -12.98 25.46
N SER A 210 3.66 -13.94 25.77
CA SER A 210 2.95 -14.74 24.77
C SER A 210 1.93 -13.88 24.02
N ILE A 211 1.90 -14.00 22.70
CA ILE A 211 0.99 -13.22 21.84
C ILE A 211 0.16 -14.19 21.00
N LEU A 212 -1.15 -14.01 20.99
CA LEU A 212 -2.09 -14.71 20.11
C LEU A 212 -2.56 -13.77 18.99
N LEU A 213 -2.22 -14.11 17.74
CA LEU A 213 -2.69 -13.44 16.54
C LEU A 213 -3.96 -14.14 16.03
N THR A 214 -5.07 -13.42 15.98
CA THR A 214 -6.33 -13.93 15.41
C THR A 214 -6.61 -13.29 14.07
N GLY A 215 -7.39 -13.96 13.23
CA GLY A 215 -7.83 -13.42 11.94
C GLY A 215 -7.75 -14.44 10.82
N GLU A 216 -8.36 -14.12 9.68
CA GLU A 216 -8.54 -15.07 8.58
C GLU A 216 -7.22 -15.57 7.97
N THR A 217 -7.29 -16.70 7.26
CA THR A 217 -6.15 -17.21 6.51
C THR A 217 -5.72 -16.20 5.42
N GLY A 218 -4.42 -16.07 5.21
CA GLY A 218 -3.87 -15.17 4.19
C GLY A 218 -3.80 -13.69 4.59
N THR A 219 -4.09 -13.29 5.83
CA THR A 219 -3.97 -11.90 6.29
C THR A 219 -2.54 -11.43 6.60
N GLY A 220 -1.56 -12.34 6.60
CA GLY A 220 -0.15 -12.01 6.88
C GLY A 220 0.29 -12.22 8.33
N LYS A 221 -0.45 -13.01 9.13
CA LYS A 221 -0.09 -13.33 10.53
C LYS A 221 1.34 -13.82 10.71
N SER A 222 1.85 -14.66 9.79
CA SER A 222 3.22 -15.17 9.86
C SER A 222 4.28 -14.08 9.60
N LEU A 223 3.97 -13.06 8.79
CA LEU A 223 4.85 -11.89 8.60
C LEU A 223 4.85 -11.01 9.85
N ILE A 224 3.67 -10.76 10.42
CA ILE A 224 3.52 -10.04 11.70
C ILE A 224 4.30 -10.73 12.82
N ALA A 225 4.19 -12.05 12.95
CA ALA A 225 4.94 -12.82 13.96
C ALA A 225 6.46 -12.67 13.81
N ARG A 226 6.98 -12.67 12.56
CA ARG A 226 8.41 -12.41 12.29
C ARG A 226 8.81 -10.99 12.66
N GLY A 227 7.97 -10.00 12.34
CA GLY A 227 8.18 -8.62 12.72
C GLY A 227 8.20 -8.42 14.24
N ILE A 228 7.29 -9.08 14.98
CA ILE A 228 7.28 -9.06 16.46
C ILE A 228 8.61 -9.59 17.00
N HIS A 229 9.09 -10.70 16.45
CA HIS A 229 10.35 -11.30 16.87
C HIS A 229 11.55 -10.37 16.61
N SER A 230 11.62 -9.74 15.43
CA SER A 230 12.75 -8.89 15.03
C SER A 230 12.91 -7.62 15.88
N VAL A 231 11.83 -7.14 16.49
CA VAL A 231 11.86 -5.97 17.39
C VAL A 231 11.84 -6.34 18.88
N SER A 232 11.97 -7.64 19.20
CA SER A 232 11.95 -8.14 20.58
C SER A 232 13.36 -8.29 21.18
N PRO A 233 13.48 -8.44 22.52
CA PRO A 233 14.76 -8.77 23.15
C PRO A 233 15.38 -10.08 22.66
N ARG A 234 14.59 -10.96 22.03
CA ARG A 234 15.01 -12.26 21.50
C ARG A 234 15.33 -12.24 20.01
N ALA A 235 15.44 -11.06 19.38
CA ALA A 235 15.69 -10.91 17.93
C ALA A 235 16.97 -11.59 17.43
N ALA A 236 17.98 -11.75 18.30
CA ALA A 236 19.22 -12.47 17.97
C ALA A 236 19.09 -14.01 18.09
N GLY A 237 18.03 -14.49 18.75
CA GLY A 237 17.75 -15.92 18.92
C GLY A 237 17.00 -16.52 17.72
N PRO A 238 16.81 -17.85 17.70
CA PRO A 238 16.12 -18.50 16.60
C PRO A 238 14.64 -18.12 16.53
N PHE A 239 14.13 -17.87 15.32
CA PHE A 239 12.69 -17.85 15.03
C PHE A 239 12.27 -19.17 14.39
N VAL A 240 11.61 -20.04 15.17
CA VAL A 240 11.17 -21.36 14.70
C VAL A 240 9.69 -21.31 14.38
N HIS A 241 9.35 -21.59 13.14
CA HIS A 241 7.97 -21.66 12.68
C HIS A 241 7.48 -23.11 12.62
N LEU A 242 6.30 -23.36 13.17
CA LEU A 242 5.57 -24.61 13.06
C LEU A 242 4.12 -24.31 12.64
N ASN A 243 3.71 -24.78 11.46
CA ASN A 243 2.31 -24.79 11.06
C ASN A 243 1.71 -26.14 11.49
N CYS A 244 0.75 -26.10 12.42
CA CYS A 244 0.15 -27.29 13.00
C CYS A 244 -0.74 -28.06 12.01
N GLY A 245 -1.41 -27.37 11.09
CA GLY A 245 -2.29 -27.99 10.09
C GLY A 245 -1.56 -28.64 8.91
N ALA A 246 -0.28 -28.28 8.70
CA ALA A 246 0.53 -28.82 7.60
C ALA A 246 1.17 -30.19 7.91
N ILE A 247 1.14 -30.63 9.17
CA ILE A 247 1.81 -31.86 9.63
C ILE A 247 0.74 -32.89 10.03
N PRO A 248 0.87 -34.16 9.59
CA PRO A 248 -0.02 -35.22 10.04
C PRO A 248 -0.04 -35.33 11.57
N GLU A 249 -1.21 -35.47 12.16
CA GLU A 249 -1.42 -35.55 13.62
C GLU A 249 -0.47 -36.56 14.30
N ALA A 250 -0.27 -37.73 13.69
CA ALA A 250 0.61 -38.78 14.21
C ALA A 250 2.10 -38.37 14.33
N LEU A 251 2.54 -37.35 13.59
CA LEU A 251 3.92 -36.86 13.59
C LEU A 251 4.08 -35.54 14.33
N LEU A 252 2.99 -34.79 14.55
CA LEU A 252 3.04 -33.45 15.12
C LEU A 252 3.65 -33.42 16.52
N GLU A 253 3.37 -34.45 17.33
CA GLU A 253 3.96 -34.58 18.66
C GLU A 253 5.50 -34.72 18.60
N ALA A 254 6.00 -35.57 17.70
CA ALA A 254 7.44 -35.76 17.48
C ALA A 254 8.11 -34.52 16.88
N GLU A 255 7.41 -33.77 16.04
CA GLU A 255 7.90 -32.49 15.50
C GLU A 255 8.00 -31.43 16.60
N LEU A 256 6.98 -31.31 17.46
CA LEU A 256 6.91 -30.26 18.48
C LEU A 256 7.87 -30.53 19.64
N PHE A 257 7.84 -31.74 20.19
CA PHE A 257 8.58 -32.11 21.42
C PHE A 257 9.88 -32.89 21.16
N GLY A 258 10.07 -33.42 19.95
CA GLY A 258 11.21 -34.29 19.61
C GLY A 258 10.96 -35.74 19.97
N ALA A 259 11.77 -36.64 19.43
CA ALA A 259 11.63 -38.08 19.62
C ALA A 259 12.99 -38.76 19.72
N GLU A 260 13.09 -39.78 20.57
CA GLU A 260 14.26 -40.68 20.58
C GLU A 260 14.15 -41.75 19.48
N ALA A 261 15.28 -42.40 19.18
CA ALA A 261 15.29 -43.52 18.25
C ALA A 261 14.37 -44.64 18.78
N GLY A 262 13.49 -45.18 17.94
CA GLY A 262 12.54 -46.22 18.29
C GLY A 262 11.23 -45.74 18.94
N ALA A 263 11.03 -44.43 19.11
CA ALA A 263 9.83 -43.89 19.77
C ALA A 263 8.50 -44.12 18.99
N PHE A 264 8.56 -44.29 17.68
CA PHE A 264 7.41 -44.62 16.82
C PHE A 264 7.87 -45.37 15.55
N THR A 265 6.92 -45.91 14.79
CA THR A 265 7.18 -46.63 13.55
C THR A 265 7.85 -45.71 12.52
N GLY A 266 9.14 -45.94 12.26
CA GLY A 266 9.96 -45.10 11.36
C GLY A 266 10.97 -44.19 12.05
N ALA A 267 10.98 -44.11 13.38
CA ALA A 267 11.95 -43.34 14.17
C ALA A 267 13.35 -43.99 14.18
N ARG A 268 14.06 -43.97 13.05
CA ARG A 268 15.40 -44.58 12.92
C ARG A 268 16.51 -43.80 13.62
N ALA A 269 16.30 -42.50 13.85
CA ALA A 269 17.25 -41.62 14.50
C ALA A 269 16.54 -40.65 15.44
N ARG A 270 17.28 -40.13 16.42
CA ARG A 270 16.82 -39.07 17.31
C ARG A 270 16.43 -37.82 16.52
N ARG A 271 15.33 -37.19 16.91
CA ARG A 271 14.80 -35.96 16.32
C ARG A 271 14.71 -34.86 17.38
N ILE A 272 15.29 -33.71 17.06
CA ILE A 272 15.16 -32.49 17.88
C ILE A 272 13.81 -31.84 17.58
N GLY A 273 13.04 -31.56 18.63
CA GLY A 273 11.72 -30.93 18.52
C GLY A 273 11.81 -29.43 18.25
N LYS A 274 10.72 -28.82 17.78
CA LYS A 274 10.65 -27.37 17.52
C LYS A 274 10.77 -26.53 18.80
N LEU A 275 10.27 -27.01 19.94
CA LEU A 275 10.46 -26.34 21.23
C LEU A 275 11.95 -26.29 21.61
N GLU A 276 12.67 -27.40 21.45
CA GLU A 276 14.11 -27.47 21.70
C GLU A 276 14.90 -26.60 20.71
N ALA A 277 14.53 -26.62 19.43
CA ALA A 277 15.17 -25.81 18.40
C ALA A 277 14.93 -24.30 18.58
N ALA A 278 13.84 -23.90 19.25
CA ALA A 278 13.50 -22.51 19.52
C ALA A 278 14.12 -21.96 20.80
N ASN A 279 14.90 -22.77 21.52
CA ASN A 279 15.49 -22.40 22.80
C ASN A 279 16.33 -21.11 22.69
N GLY A 280 16.12 -20.17 23.62
CA GLY A 280 16.68 -18.81 23.61
C GLY A 280 15.98 -17.84 22.66
N GLY A 281 15.02 -18.30 21.84
CA GLY A 281 14.38 -17.53 20.78
C GLY A 281 12.85 -17.53 20.87
N THR A 282 12.20 -17.65 19.72
CA THR A 282 10.74 -17.58 19.59
C THR A 282 10.21 -18.77 18.79
N LEU A 283 9.22 -19.46 19.34
CA LEU A 283 8.40 -20.45 18.63
C LEU A 283 7.13 -19.78 18.14
N PHE A 284 6.91 -19.80 16.82
CA PHE A 284 5.66 -19.38 16.19
C PHE A 284 4.81 -20.60 15.83
N LEU A 285 3.65 -20.72 16.48
CA LEU A 285 2.65 -21.77 16.27
C LEU A 285 1.54 -21.23 15.37
N ASP A 286 1.57 -21.57 14.08
CA ASP A 286 0.51 -21.21 13.13
C ASP A 286 -0.59 -22.28 13.13
N GLU A 287 -1.84 -21.85 12.95
CA GLU A 287 -3.03 -22.69 13.03
C GLU A 287 -3.16 -23.46 14.37
N LEU A 288 -2.99 -22.76 15.50
CA LEU A 288 -3.07 -23.35 16.86
C LEU A 288 -4.36 -24.15 17.09
N ASP A 289 -5.46 -23.74 16.47
CA ASP A 289 -6.77 -24.38 16.56
C ASP A 289 -6.87 -25.74 15.83
N THR A 290 -5.79 -26.15 15.16
CA THR A 290 -5.62 -27.48 14.55
C THR A 290 -4.72 -28.40 15.38
N LEU A 291 -4.13 -27.90 16.47
CA LEU A 291 -3.26 -28.68 17.35
C LEU A 291 -4.10 -29.75 18.09
N PRO A 292 -3.75 -31.05 18.04
CA PRO A 292 -4.46 -32.10 18.76
C PRO A 292 -4.48 -31.85 20.27
N VAL A 293 -5.59 -32.21 20.92
CA VAL A 293 -5.80 -31.98 22.37
C VAL A 293 -4.69 -32.62 23.22
N SER A 294 -4.16 -33.78 22.82
CA SER A 294 -3.04 -34.44 23.48
C SER A 294 -1.76 -33.58 23.45
N CYS A 295 -1.47 -32.94 22.31
CA CYS A 295 -0.35 -32.02 22.16
C CYS A 295 -0.57 -30.72 22.94
N GLN A 296 -1.81 -30.24 23.02
CA GLN A 296 -2.16 -29.05 23.81
C GLN A 296 -1.83 -29.22 25.29
N VAL A 297 -2.14 -30.39 25.87
CA VAL A 297 -1.80 -30.72 27.27
C VAL A 297 -0.29 -30.67 27.49
N LYS A 298 0.49 -31.32 26.62
CA LYS A 298 1.94 -31.33 26.74
C LYS A 298 2.56 -29.95 26.51
N LEU A 299 1.99 -29.16 25.60
CA LEU A 299 2.43 -27.78 25.36
C LEU A 299 2.18 -26.92 26.60
N LEU A 300 1.00 -27.04 27.23
CA LEU A 300 0.71 -26.32 28.47
C LEU A 300 1.75 -26.61 29.56
N VAL A 301 2.06 -27.89 29.79
CA VAL A 301 3.09 -28.32 30.76
C VAL A 301 4.45 -27.75 30.37
N ALA A 302 4.82 -27.80 29.09
CA ALA A 302 6.09 -27.27 28.61
C ALA A 302 6.23 -25.76 28.84
N LEU A 303 5.15 -25.00 28.65
CA LEU A 303 5.13 -23.56 28.87
C LEU A 303 5.10 -23.19 30.35
N GLN A 304 4.46 -24.00 31.20
CA GLN A 304 4.38 -23.79 32.65
C GLN A 304 5.70 -24.11 33.35
N GLU A 305 6.19 -25.32 33.14
CA GLU A 305 7.35 -25.87 33.83
C GLU A 305 8.68 -25.54 33.14
N ARG A 306 8.64 -24.97 31.92
CA ARG A 306 9.81 -24.67 31.10
C ARG A 306 10.70 -25.90 30.87
N VAL A 307 10.07 -27.06 30.73
CA VAL A 307 10.73 -28.33 30.44
C VAL A 307 9.94 -29.12 29.41
N ILE A 308 10.64 -29.85 28.54
CA ILE A 308 10.04 -30.80 27.62
C ILE A 308 10.59 -32.20 27.87
N THR A 309 9.83 -33.20 27.45
CA THR A 309 10.28 -34.60 27.40
C THR A 309 10.06 -35.12 25.99
N ARG A 310 11.11 -35.67 25.38
CA ARG A 310 11.00 -36.27 24.05
C ARG A 310 10.13 -37.52 24.09
N LEU A 311 9.49 -37.84 22.97
CA LEU A 311 8.77 -39.11 22.84
C LEU A 311 9.74 -40.28 23.01
N GLY A 312 9.34 -41.25 23.84
CA GLY A 312 10.16 -42.43 24.18
C GLY A 312 11.29 -42.15 25.19
N ALA A 313 11.39 -40.93 25.72
CA ALA A 313 12.39 -40.55 26.71
C ALA A 313 11.74 -40.24 28.07
N ASN A 314 12.52 -40.37 29.15
CA ASN A 314 12.09 -40.00 30.52
C ASN A 314 12.85 -38.78 31.06
N ASN A 315 13.87 -38.31 30.35
CA ASN A 315 14.67 -37.17 30.77
C ASN A 315 14.00 -35.86 30.38
N SER A 316 13.86 -34.97 31.36
CA SER A 316 13.40 -33.60 31.13
C SER A 316 14.53 -32.74 30.55
N ILE A 317 14.17 -31.86 29.63
CA ILE A 317 15.06 -30.91 28.96
C ILE A 317 14.54 -29.50 29.24
N ALA A 318 15.33 -28.68 29.92
CA ALA A 318 14.97 -27.29 30.18
C ALA A 318 14.93 -26.48 28.87
N ILE A 319 13.92 -25.65 28.73
CA ILE A 319 13.71 -24.77 27.58
C ILE A 319 13.37 -23.35 28.04
N ASP A 320 13.86 -22.36 27.30
CA ASP A 320 13.51 -20.96 27.44
C ASP A 320 13.05 -20.43 26.08
N VAL A 321 11.73 -20.41 25.87
CA VAL A 321 11.12 -20.13 24.58
C VAL A 321 9.98 -19.13 24.75
N ARG A 322 10.02 -18.05 23.96
CA ARG A 322 8.85 -17.18 23.77
C ARG A 322 7.88 -17.82 22.78
N VAL A 323 6.59 -17.80 23.07
CA VAL A 323 5.56 -18.31 22.13
C VAL A 323 4.80 -17.17 21.50
N ILE A 324 4.68 -17.22 20.17
CA ILE A 324 3.67 -16.48 19.41
C ILE A 324 2.77 -17.53 18.78
N SER A 325 1.46 -17.38 18.90
CA SER A 325 0.50 -18.29 18.31
C SER A 325 -0.37 -17.55 17.31
N ALA A 326 -0.88 -18.25 16.30
CA ALA A 326 -1.87 -17.71 15.38
C ALA A 326 -3.01 -18.71 15.16
N MET A 327 -4.23 -18.20 15.00
CA MET A 327 -5.38 -19.03 14.65
C MET A 327 -6.34 -18.30 13.69
N GLY A 328 -7.03 -19.11 12.88
CA GLY A 328 -7.99 -18.64 11.88
C GLY A 328 -9.39 -18.41 12.47
N SER A 329 -9.82 -19.30 13.36
CA SER A 329 -11.13 -19.23 13.99
C SER A 329 -11.17 -18.29 15.19
N ASP A 330 -12.38 -17.96 15.64
CA ASP A 330 -12.58 -17.31 16.93
C ASP A 330 -12.12 -18.24 18.08
N PRO A 331 -11.30 -17.77 19.03
CA PRO A 331 -10.84 -18.57 20.16
C PRO A 331 -11.97 -19.12 21.02
N PHE A 332 -13.02 -18.35 21.26
CA PHE A 332 -14.16 -18.76 22.10
C PHE A 332 -15.00 -19.84 21.41
N VAL A 333 -15.16 -19.74 20.09
CA VAL A 333 -15.81 -20.81 19.31
C VAL A 333 -14.97 -22.08 19.36
N ALA A 334 -13.66 -21.99 19.15
CA ALA A 334 -12.77 -23.15 19.22
C ALA A 334 -12.77 -23.82 20.61
N MET A 335 -12.89 -23.04 21.69
CA MET A 335 -13.03 -23.57 23.05
C MET A 335 -14.37 -24.28 23.26
N ASN A 336 -15.48 -23.67 22.84
CA ASN A 336 -16.81 -24.28 22.95
C ASN A 336 -16.94 -25.58 22.15
N GLU A 337 -16.24 -25.69 21.02
CA GLU A 337 -16.20 -26.90 20.19
C GLU A 337 -15.20 -27.96 20.71
N GLY A 338 -14.49 -27.68 21.81
CA GLY A 338 -13.46 -28.58 22.36
C GLY A 338 -12.19 -28.70 21.51
N ARG A 339 -12.02 -27.83 20.50
CA ARG A 339 -10.82 -27.78 19.66
C ARG A 339 -9.66 -27.06 20.33
N LEU A 340 -9.93 -26.15 21.27
CA LEU A 340 -8.92 -25.45 22.05
C LEU A 340 -9.22 -25.60 23.53
N ARG A 341 -8.23 -25.98 24.34
CA ARG A 341 -8.41 -26.01 25.79
C ARG A 341 -8.33 -24.60 26.38
N GLU A 342 -9.22 -24.33 27.32
CA GLU A 342 -9.31 -23.05 28.02
C GLU A 342 -8.03 -22.72 28.82
N ASP A 343 -7.44 -23.71 29.48
CA ASP A 343 -6.19 -23.55 30.24
C ASP A 343 -4.99 -23.18 29.35
N LEU A 344 -4.89 -23.80 28.16
CA LEU A 344 -3.89 -23.44 27.17
C LEU A 344 -4.14 -22.04 26.61
N TYR A 345 -5.40 -21.69 26.30
CA TYR A 345 -5.76 -20.36 25.79
C TYR A 345 -5.23 -19.26 26.71
N TYR A 346 -5.54 -19.29 28.01
CA TYR A 346 -5.06 -18.27 28.94
C TYR A 346 -3.53 -18.25 29.10
N ARG A 347 -2.82 -19.33 28.77
CA ARG A 347 -1.35 -19.37 28.79
C ARG A 347 -0.71 -18.74 27.55
N VAL A 348 -1.31 -18.90 26.37
CA VAL A 348 -0.76 -18.39 25.10
C VAL A 348 -1.32 -17.03 24.69
N ALA A 349 -2.48 -16.65 25.23
CA ALA A 349 -3.24 -15.46 24.86
C ALA A 349 -3.08 -14.32 25.88
N LEU A 350 -1.86 -14.09 26.39
CA LEU A 350 -1.61 -12.98 27.32
C LEU A 350 -1.85 -11.62 26.65
N ALA A 351 -1.43 -11.49 25.39
CA ALA A 351 -1.83 -10.41 24.50
C ALA A 351 -2.55 -11.01 23.29
N VAL A 352 -3.68 -10.43 22.89
CA VAL A 352 -4.47 -10.90 21.75
C VAL A 352 -4.61 -9.77 20.74
N ALA A 353 -4.21 -10.02 19.50
CA ALA A 353 -4.29 -9.05 18.42
C ALA A 353 -5.05 -9.64 17.22
N ARG A 354 -6.16 -8.99 16.85
CA ARG A 354 -6.94 -9.34 15.66
C ARG A 354 -6.33 -8.67 14.44
N VAL A 355 -5.84 -9.46 13.49
CA VAL A 355 -5.37 -8.99 12.19
C VAL A 355 -6.57 -8.84 11.26
N PRO A 356 -6.88 -7.61 10.79
CA PRO A 356 -8.05 -7.37 9.93
C PRO A 356 -7.94 -8.09 8.59
N ALA A 357 -9.09 -8.53 8.08
CA ALA A 357 -9.20 -9.10 6.74
C ALA A 357 -8.96 -8.01 5.68
N LEU A 358 -8.49 -8.37 4.49
CA LEU A 358 -8.15 -7.40 3.42
C LEU A 358 -9.34 -6.52 3.03
N ARG A 359 -10.57 -7.05 3.06
CA ARG A 359 -11.80 -6.28 2.85
C ARG A 359 -12.07 -5.20 3.91
N GLU A 360 -11.50 -5.33 5.10
CA GLU A 360 -11.58 -4.36 6.20
C GLU A 360 -10.47 -3.29 6.12
N ARG A 361 -9.53 -3.45 5.18
CA ARG A 361 -8.38 -2.57 4.95
C ARG A 361 -8.14 -2.36 3.46
N LYS A 362 -9.17 -1.94 2.73
CA LYS A 362 -9.11 -1.77 1.27
C LYS A 362 -8.07 -0.74 0.83
N GLU A 363 -7.70 0.19 1.71
CA GLU A 363 -6.65 1.19 1.52
C GLU A 363 -5.27 0.55 1.28
N ASP A 364 -5.07 -0.69 1.74
CA ASP A 364 -3.83 -1.44 1.54
C ASP A 364 -3.74 -2.05 0.15
N ILE A 365 -4.87 -2.28 -0.54
CA ILE A 365 -4.89 -2.98 -1.84
C ILE A 365 -3.97 -2.28 -2.86
N PRO A 366 -4.04 -0.96 -3.11
CA PRO A 366 -3.13 -0.30 -4.05
C PRO A 366 -1.65 -0.44 -3.67
N LEU A 367 -1.32 -0.35 -2.38
CA LEU A 367 0.06 -0.44 -1.90
C LEU A 367 0.60 -1.87 -2.07
N LEU A 368 -0.17 -2.86 -1.62
CA LEU A 368 0.16 -4.28 -1.75
C LEU A 368 0.30 -4.67 -3.23
N THR A 369 -0.63 -4.22 -4.07
CA THR A 369 -0.59 -4.50 -5.50
C THR A 369 0.68 -4.01 -6.16
N ARG A 370 1.11 -2.77 -5.89
CA ARG A 370 2.38 -2.24 -6.41
C ARG A 370 3.57 -3.07 -5.96
N HIS A 371 3.62 -3.37 -4.66
CA HIS A 371 4.71 -4.16 -4.09
C HIS A 371 4.79 -5.58 -4.69
N ILE A 372 3.64 -6.23 -4.86
CA ILE A 372 3.56 -7.57 -5.43
C ILE A 372 3.98 -7.56 -6.90
N LEU A 373 3.47 -6.63 -7.71
CA LEU A 373 3.84 -6.54 -9.13
C LEU A 373 5.33 -6.25 -9.32
N GLN A 374 5.92 -5.33 -8.55
CA GLN A 374 7.37 -5.06 -8.56
C GLN A 374 8.18 -6.32 -8.18
N ARG A 375 7.69 -7.11 -7.21
CA ARG A 375 8.30 -8.39 -6.86
C ARG A 375 8.19 -9.39 -8.00
N SER A 376 7.04 -9.45 -8.70
CA SER A 376 6.82 -10.33 -9.85
C SER A 376 7.72 -9.94 -11.03
N GLU A 377 7.88 -8.64 -11.32
CA GLU A 377 8.81 -8.11 -12.33
C GLU A 377 10.23 -8.64 -12.11
N THR A 378 10.74 -8.45 -10.90
CA THR A 378 12.09 -8.87 -10.52
C THR A 378 12.23 -10.39 -10.55
N ARG A 379 11.23 -11.11 -10.03
CA ARG A 379 11.28 -12.57 -9.89
C ARG A 379 11.21 -13.30 -11.23
N TYR A 380 10.42 -12.79 -12.18
CA TYR A 380 10.16 -13.44 -13.46
C TYR A 380 10.88 -12.76 -14.64
N GLY A 381 11.60 -11.66 -14.40
CA GLY A 381 12.29 -10.90 -15.45
C GLY A 381 11.33 -10.26 -16.45
N LEU A 382 10.17 -9.79 -15.97
CA LEU A 382 9.14 -9.17 -16.80
C LEU A 382 9.44 -7.68 -17.04
N PRO A 383 8.95 -7.09 -18.15
CA PRO A 383 8.96 -5.64 -18.30
C PRO A 383 8.12 -4.96 -17.20
N PRO A 384 8.29 -3.64 -16.97
CA PRO A 384 7.52 -2.91 -15.97
C PRO A 384 6.02 -3.15 -16.11
N LEU A 385 5.39 -3.64 -15.05
CA LEU A 385 4.00 -4.04 -15.03
C LEU A 385 3.12 -2.84 -14.70
N ARG A 386 2.06 -2.65 -15.50
CA ARG A 386 1.05 -1.61 -15.30
C ARG A 386 -0.34 -2.24 -15.25
N LEU A 387 -1.21 -1.67 -14.45
CA LEU A 387 -2.61 -2.08 -14.41
C LEU A 387 -3.45 -1.24 -15.37
N SER A 388 -4.37 -1.90 -16.06
CA SER A 388 -5.45 -1.19 -16.75
C SER A 388 -6.47 -0.66 -15.73
N ALA A 389 -7.25 0.36 -16.10
CA ALA A 389 -8.36 0.85 -15.27
C ALA A 389 -9.41 -0.25 -14.96
N ALA A 390 -9.56 -1.22 -15.88
CA ALA A 390 -10.44 -2.37 -15.67
C ALA A 390 -9.90 -3.30 -14.59
N ALA A 391 -8.59 -3.59 -14.59
CA ALA A 391 -7.93 -4.39 -13.56
C ALA A 391 -7.96 -3.69 -12.20
N GLU A 392 -7.77 -2.37 -12.15
CA GLU A 392 -7.90 -1.59 -10.90
C GLU A 392 -9.31 -1.64 -10.33
N THR A 393 -10.33 -1.53 -11.19
CA THR A 393 -11.74 -1.65 -10.77
C THR A 393 -12.04 -3.06 -10.23
N GLU A 394 -11.52 -4.09 -10.89
CA GLU A 394 -11.63 -5.50 -10.45
C GLU A 394 -10.94 -5.71 -9.09
N LEU A 395 -9.75 -5.11 -8.88
CA LEU A 395 -9.00 -5.18 -7.62
C LEU A 395 -9.78 -4.58 -6.44
N GLN A 396 -10.39 -3.41 -6.63
CA GLN A 396 -11.10 -2.68 -5.58
C GLN A 396 -12.50 -3.24 -5.29
N GLY A 397 -13.12 -3.82 -6.31
CA GLY A 397 -14.47 -4.40 -6.23
C GLY A 397 -14.52 -5.80 -5.61
N HIS A 398 -13.39 -6.51 -5.51
CA HIS A 398 -13.33 -7.86 -4.99
C HIS A 398 -13.25 -7.89 -3.45
N GLU A 399 -13.84 -8.91 -2.82
CA GLU A 399 -13.86 -9.07 -1.36
C GLU A 399 -12.62 -9.76 -0.79
N TRP A 400 -11.82 -10.41 -1.65
CA TRP A 400 -10.59 -11.11 -1.27
C TRP A 400 -10.78 -12.12 -0.12
N PRO A 401 -11.62 -13.15 -0.29
CA PRO A 401 -11.83 -14.18 0.74
C PRO A 401 -10.53 -14.92 1.16
N GLY A 402 -9.54 -15.03 0.26
CA GLY A 402 -8.21 -15.56 0.58
C GLY A 402 -7.19 -14.48 0.96
N ASN A 403 -7.66 -13.26 1.23
CA ASN A 403 -6.89 -12.11 1.70
C ASN A 403 -5.64 -11.83 0.83
N VAL A 404 -4.51 -11.48 1.44
CA VAL A 404 -3.27 -11.12 0.73
C VAL A 404 -2.71 -12.30 -0.06
N ARG A 405 -2.91 -13.54 0.40
CA ARG A 405 -2.45 -14.74 -0.34
C ARG A 405 -3.19 -14.89 -1.67
N GLU A 406 -4.50 -14.65 -1.70
CA GLU A 406 -5.27 -14.66 -2.94
C GLU A 406 -4.86 -13.51 -3.86
N LEU A 407 -4.70 -12.29 -3.29
CA LEU A 407 -4.23 -11.13 -4.03
C LEU A 407 -2.87 -11.38 -4.69
N GLU A 408 -1.91 -11.93 -3.95
CA GLU A 408 -0.60 -12.32 -4.46
C GLU A 408 -0.72 -13.30 -5.62
N ASN A 409 -1.49 -14.38 -5.45
CA ASN A 409 -1.66 -15.40 -6.48
C ASN A 409 -2.36 -14.87 -7.74
N ALA A 410 -3.35 -13.98 -7.57
CA ALA A 410 -4.07 -13.37 -8.68
C ALA A 410 -3.15 -12.43 -9.48
N LEU A 411 -2.38 -11.58 -8.78
CA LEU A 411 -1.45 -10.65 -9.41
C LEU A 411 -0.25 -11.37 -10.06
N ASP A 412 0.34 -12.37 -9.42
CA ASP A 412 1.43 -13.17 -10.00
C ASP A 412 0.97 -13.85 -11.30
N ARG A 413 -0.24 -14.42 -11.30
CA ARG A 413 -0.82 -15.04 -12.50
C ARG A 413 -1.08 -14.01 -13.60
N ALA A 414 -1.66 -12.87 -13.23
CA ALA A 414 -1.96 -11.80 -14.18
C ALA A 414 -0.69 -11.18 -14.76
N ALA A 415 0.37 -11.05 -13.96
CA ALA A 415 1.70 -10.62 -14.39
C ALA A 415 2.29 -11.56 -15.46
N LEU A 416 2.26 -12.87 -15.21
CA LEU A 416 2.76 -13.88 -16.15
C LEU A 416 1.97 -13.95 -17.46
N LEU A 417 0.68 -13.58 -17.42
CA LEU A 417 -0.20 -13.56 -18.59
C LEU A 417 -0.29 -12.18 -19.26
N SER A 418 0.42 -11.18 -18.71
CA SER A 418 0.41 -9.82 -19.23
C SER A 418 1.01 -9.77 -20.64
N ARG A 419 0.46 -8.88 -21.47
CA ARG A 419 1.01 -8.58 -22.80
C ARG A 419 1.67 -7.22 -22.73
N ASP A 420 2.91 -7.14 -23.19
CA ASP A 420 3.69 -5.90 -23.23
C ASP A 420 3.74 -5.16 -21.87
N GLY A 421 3.75 -5.90 -20.76
CA GLY A 421 3.77 -5.36 -19.41
C GLY A 421 2.43 -4.81 -18.90
N THR A 422 1.34 -4.92 -19.66
CA THR A 422 0.01 -4.44 -19.21
C THR A 422 -0.85 -5.58 -18.70
N VAL A 423 -1.28 -5.47 -17.43
CA VAL A 423 -2.26 -6.35 -16.80
C VAL A 423 -3.66 -5.82 -17.07
N GLU A 424 -4.35 -6.43 -18.03
CA GLU A 424 -5.69 -5.99 -18.43
C GLU A 424 -6.80 -6.44 -17.50
N ARG A 425 -6.73 -7.68 -16.98
CA ARG A 425 -7.70 -8.30 -16.05
C ARG A 425 -7.00 -9.29 -15.14
N LEU A 426 -7.54 -9.50 -13.93
CA LEU A 426 -7.03 -10.52 -13.01
C LEU A 426 -7.73 -11.87 -13.18
N ALA A 427 -8.84 -11.90 -13.94
CA ALA A 427 -9.64 -13.09 -14.18
C ALA A 427 -10.04 -13.78 -12.87
N LEU A 428 -10.48 -12.99 -11.89
CA LEU A 428 -10.87 -13.49 -10.57
C LEU A 428 -12.05 -14.45 -10.74
N GLN A 429 -11.87 -15.69 -10.26
CA GLN A 429 -12.99 -16.61 -10.15
C GLN A 429 -13.93 -16.07 -9.08
N ARG A 430 -15.20 -15.81 -9.42
CA ARG A 430 -16.22 -15.52 -8.41
C ARG A 430 -16.40 -16.77 -7.55
N GLY A 431 -15.68 -16.83 -6.43
CA GLY A 431 -15.71 -17.95 -5.50
C GLY A 431 -17.12 -18.13 -4.95
N GLY A 432 -17.69 -19.32 -5.18
CA GLY A 432 -19.02 -19.68 -4.72
C GLY A 432 -19.09 -19.77 -3.20
N ALA A 433 -20.05 -19.04 -2.62
CA ALA A 433 -20.53 -19.29 -1.27
C ALA A 433 -21.69 -20.30 -1.34
N LYS A 434 -21.58 -21.36 -0.53
CA LYS A 434 -22.61 -22.39 -0.33
C LYS A 434 -23.96 -21.77 0.04
N GLU A 435 -25.02 -22.27 -0.59
CA GLU A 435 -26.40 -22.10 -0.17
C GLU A 435 -26.62 -22.60 1.26
N ALA A 436 -27.25 -21.78 2.10
CA ALA A 436 -28.15 -22.23 3.15
C ALA A 436 -29.10 -21.08 3.55
N THR A 437 -30.39 -21.32 3.35
CA THR A 437 -31.52 -20.43 3.65
C THR A 437 -31.93 -20.53 5.13
N LYS A 438 -32.13 -19.39 5.83
CA LYS A 438 -33.29 -19.15 6.70
C LYS A 438 -33.37 -17.69 7.22
N THR A 439 -34.60 -17.18 7.14
CA THR A 439 -35.26 -15.92 7.57
C THR A 439 -35.13 -15.69 9.11
N VAL A 440 -35.10 -14.49 9.72
CA VAL A 440 -36.11 -13.41 9.88
C VAL A 440 -35.50 -12.19 10.61
N GLU A 441 -35.84 -10.96 10.14
CA GLU A 441 -35.96 -9.60 10.77
C GLU A 441 -34.82 -8.99 11.63
N SER A 442 -34.56 -7.67 11.65
CA SER A 442 -35.20 -6.48 11.09
C SER A 442 -34.13 -5.41 10.75
N ARG A 443 -34.42 -4.64 9.70
CA ARG A 443 -33.51 -3.76 8.95
C ARG A 443 -33.60 -2.31 9.41
N GLY A 444 -32.47 -1.61 9.32
CA GLY A 444 -32.41 -0.17 9.04
C GLY A 444 -32.13 0.11 7.56
N VAL A 445 -32.90 1.04 6.98
CA VAL A 445 -32.69 1.83 5.74
C VAL A 445 -32.50 1.11 4.38
N VAL A 446 -31.90 -0.09 4.30
CA VAL A 446 -31.81 -0.85 3.03
C VAL A 446 -33.16 -1.46 2.60
N ALA A 447 -34.11 -1.62 3.53
CA ALA A 447 -35.46 -2.14 3.26
C ALA A 447 -36.26 -1.25 2.29
N LEU A 448 -36.10 0.06 2.38
CA LEU A 448 -36.85 1.03 1.59
C LEU A 448 -36.38 1.06 0.13
N LEU A 449 -35.08 0.92 -0.12
CA LEU A 449 -34.51 0.90 -1.47
C LEU A 449 -34.80 -0.42 -2.20
N GLN A 450 -34.82 -1.55 -1.48
CA GLN A 450 -35.18 -2.85 -2.06
C GLN A 450 -36.69 -2.99 -2.31
N ALA A 451 -37.56 -2.44 -1.47
CA ALA A 451 -39.01 -2.46 -1.73
C ALA A 451 -39.38 -1.69 -3.02
N ALA A 452 -38.68 -0.58 -3.30
CA ALA A 452 -38.86 0.20 -4.52
C ALA A 452 -38.37 -0.55 -5.78
N ALA A 453 -37.21 -1.22 -5.70
CA ALA A 453 -36.67 -2.02 -6.80
C ALA A 453 -37.52 -3.28 -7.09
N THR A 454 -38.01 -3.96 -6.06
CA THR A 454 -38.86 -5.15 -6.21
C THR A 454 -40.24 -4.79 -6.78
N ALA A 455 -40.85 -3.69 -6.34
CA ALA A 455 -42.12 -3.20 -6.90
C ALA A 455 -41.99 -2.80 -8.40
N LEU A 456 -40.83 -2.27 -8.79
CA LEU A 456 -40.52 -1.90 -10.18
C LEU A 456 -40.32 -3.14 -11.07
N ALA A 457 -39.62 -4.16 -10.57
CA ALA A 457 -39.45 -5.44 -11.27
C ALA A 457 -40.79 -6.17 -11.44
N ASP A 458 -41.65 -6.15 -10.41
CA ASP A 458 -42.99 -6.73 -10.44
C ASP A 458 -43.93 -6.01 -11.42
N ALA A 459 -43.77 -4.69 -11.58
CA ALA A 459 -44.50 -3.90 -12.57
C ALA A 459 -44.02 -4.15 -14.01
N MET A 460 -42.71 -4.32 -14.22
CA MET A 460 -42.11 -4.70 -15.51
C MET A 460 -42.44 -6.14 -15.93
N HIS A 461 -42.65 -7.03 -14.97
CA HIS A 461 -43.09 -8.41 -15.24
C HIS A 461 -44.56 -8.48 -15.68
N ARG A 462 -45.40 -7.57 -15.18
CA ARG A 462 -46.84 -7.52 -15.46
C ARG A 462 -47.23 -6.75 -16.73
N ARG A 463 -46.32 -6.00 -17.34
CA ARG A 463 -46.56 -5.21 -18.57
C ARG A 463 -45.36 -5.31 -19.52
N PRO A 464 -45.37 -6.28 -20.46
CA PRO A 464 -44.26 -6.52 -21.37
C PRO A 464 -43.92 -5.33 -22.29
N GLU A 465 -44.84 -4.38 -22.48
CA GLU A 465 -44.62 -3.18 -23.31
C GLU A 465 -43.55 -2.22 -22.77
N LEU A 466 -43.14 -2.37 -21.51
CA LEU A 466 -42.10 -1.53 -20.88
C LEU A 466 -40.67 -2.01 -21.14
N ARG A 467 -40.48 -3.13 -21.87
CA ARG A 467 -39.15 -3.69 -22.13
C ARG A 467 -38.32 -2.92 -23.17
N ASP A 468 -38.95 -2.13 -24.04
CA ASP A 468 -38.25 -1.40 -25.12
C ASP A 468 -38.03 0.09 -24.84
N LEU A 469 -38.39 0.58 -23.65
CA LEU A 469 -38.20 1.99 -23.28
C LEU A 469 -36.84 2.22 -22.60
N ARG A 470 -35.93 2.76 -23.40
CA ARG A 470 -34.60 3.34 -23.10
C ARG A 470 -34.51 4.05 -21.74
N LEU A 471 -34.33 3.29 -20.66
CA LEU A 471 -33.90 3.76 -19.33
C LEU A 471 -32.52 4.43 -19.35
N ALA A 472 -31.71 4.15 -20.38
CA ALA A 472 -30.45 4.86 -20.63
C ALA A 472 -30.65 6.37 -20.82
N ARG A 473 -31.78 6.82 -21.39
CA ARG A 473 -32.04 8.26 -21.62
C ARG A 473 -32.59 9.00 -20.40
N ALA A 474 -33.27 8.31 -19.48
CA ALA A 474 -33.69 8.92 -18.21
C ALA A 474 -32.49 9.19 -17.30
N PHE A 475 -31.47 8.33 -17.37
CA PHE A 475 -30.22 8.49 -16.66
C PHE A 475 -29.35 9.62 -17.24
N GLU A 476 -29.27 9.74 -18.58
CA GLU A 476 -28.59 10.87 -19.26
C GLU A 476 -29.19 12.24 -18.90
N GLY A 477 -30.51 12.32 -18.73
CA GLY A 477 -31.19 13.57 -18.35
C GLY A 477 -30.82 14.08 -16.95
N ALA A 478 -30.64 13.18 -15.97
CA ALA A 478 -30.22 13.54 -14.62
C ALA A 478 -28.77 14.07 -14.58
N VAL A 479 -27.90 13.50 -15.41
CA VAL A 479 -26.48 13.90 -15.54
C VAL A 479 -26.35 15.28 -16.21
N LEU A 480 -27.16 15.55 -17.24
CA LEU A 480 -27.17 16.84 -17.94
C LEU A 480 -27.64 18.01 -17.08
N VAL A 481 -28.63 17.79 -16.21
CA VAL A 481 -29.13 18.84 -15.30
C VAL A 481 -28.04 19.27 -14.30
N ALA A 482 -27.29 18.31 -13.74
CA ALA A 482 -26.21 18.59 -12.79
C ALA A 482 -25.00 19.32 -13.42
N LEU A 483 -24.69 19.06 -14.69
CA LEU A 483 -23.58 19.70 -15.41
C LEU A 483 -23.91 21.14 -15.84
N THR A 484 -25.17 21.40 -16.22
CA THR A 484 -25.61 22.73 -16.67
C THR A 484 -25.62 23.75 -15.51
N SER A 485 -25.91 23.31 -14.29
CA SER A 485 -25.84 24.16 -13.09
C SER A 485 -24.41 24.59 -12.73
N ARG A 486 -23.40 23.83 -13.16
CA ARG A 486 -21.99 23.99 -12.75
C ARG A 486 -21.14 24.76 -13.77
N PHE A 487 -21.45 24.70 -15.06
CA PHE A 487 -20.66 25.35 -16.11
C PHE A 487 -21.32 26.60 -16.72
N GLY A 488 -22.49 27.00 -16.22
CA GLY A 488 -23.14 28.27 -16.57
C GLY A 488 -23.72 28.35 -17.99
N SER A 489 -23.33 27.46 -18.90
CA SER A 489 -23.94 27.31 -20.21
C SER A 489 -24.07 25.84 -20.60
N ARG A 490 -25.04 25.59 -21.47
CA ARG A 490 -25.42 24.24 -21.93
C ARG A 490 -24.46 23.71 -22.99
N GLU A 491 -23.79 24.59 -23.72
CA GLU A 491 -22.78 24.25 -24.74
C GLU A 491 -21.52 23.66 -24.08
N ALA A 492 -21.06 24.24 -22.96
CA ALA A 492 -19.90 23.73 -22.22
C ALA A 492 -20.13 22.33 -21.59
N ALA A 493 -21.38 22.01 -21.23
CA ALA A 493 -21.73 20.70 -20.69
C ALA A 493 -21.72 19.58 -21.75
N PHE A 494 -22.10 19.89 -23.00
CA PHE A 494 -22.04 18.93 -24.12
C PHE A 494 -20.63 18.77 -24.69
N GLU A 495 -19.82 19.83 -24.65
CA GLU A 495 -18.42 19.82 -25.06
C GLU A 495 -17.54 19.00 -24.10
N ALA A 496 -17.78 19.11 -22.78
CA ALA A 496 -17.11 18.31 -21.75
C ALA A 496 -17.42 16.79 -21.83
N LEU A 497 -18.50 16.41 -22.52
CA LEU A 497 -18.89 15.01 -22.78
C LEU A 497 -18.44 14.51 -24.16
N GLY A 498 -17.70 15.31 -24.93
CA GLY A 498 -17.11 14.92 -26.22
C GLY A 498 -18.12 14.73 -27.36
N ARG A 499 -19.30 15.36 -27.31
CA ARG A 499 -20.38 15.19 -28.31
C ARG A 499 -20.74 16.51 -29.01
N THR A 500 -19.82 17.02 -29.82
CA THR A 500 -19.95 18.29 -30.54
C THR A 500 -20.96 18.29 -31.71
N ASP A 501 -21.39 17.13 -32.20
CA ASP A 501 -22.28 17.04 -33.36
C ASP A 501 -23.77 17.26 -33.05
N GLU A 502 -24.18 17.13 -31.78
CA GLU A 502 -25.59 17.28 -31.38
C GLU A 502 -26.02 18.74 -31.12
N VAL A 503 -25.07 19.68 -31.04
CA VAL A 503 -25.31 21.12 -30.81
C VAL A 503 -25.99 21.78 -32.01
N ARG A 504 -25.92 21.20 -33.21
CA ARG A 504 -26.50 21.79 -34.44
C ARG A 504 -27.94 21.39 -34.76
N ALA A 505 -28.61 20.62 -33.92
CA ALA A 505 -29.98 20.17 -34.18
C ALA A 505 -31.04 21.24 -33.85
N ARG A 506 -31.72 21.73 -34.89
CA ARG A 506 -32.60 22.93 -34.92
C ARG A 506 -33.77 22.99 -33.92
N ASN A 507 -34.10 21.94 -33.17
CA ASN A 507 -35.29 21.89 -32.30
C ASN A 507 -35.07 21.21 -30.92
N HIS A 508 -33.83 21.15 -30.43
CA HIS A 508 -33.51 20.44 -29.19
C HIS A 508 -34.12 21.08 -27.91
N ASN A 509 -34.37 22.40 -27.92
CA ASN A 509 -34.85 23.12 -26.73
C ASN A 509 -36.30 22.77 -26.34
N ARG A 510 -37.17 22.49 -27.30
CA ARG A 510 -38.61 22.32 -27.06
C ARG A 510 -38.96 20.94 -26.50
N THR A 511 -38.15 19.93 -26.82
CA THR A 511 -38.31 18.55 -26.33
C THR A 511 -37.79 18.42 -24.89
N PHE A 512 -36.66 19.06 -24.58
CA PHE A 512 -36.07 19.01 -23.23
C PHE A 512 -36.95 19.70 -22.17
N THR A 513 -37.48 20.89 -22.47
CA THR A 513 -38.32 21.63 -21.52
C THR A 513 -39.63 20.89 -21.22
N ARG A 514 -40.17 20.15 -22.21
CA ARG A 514 -41.41 19.39 -22.06
C ARG A 514 -41.20 18.13 -21.21
N GLU A 515 -40.06 17.47 -21.34
CA GLU A 515 -39.71 16.27 -20.57
C GLU A 515 -39.33 16.59 -19.12
N VAL A 516 -38.58 17.67 -18.89
CA VAL A 516 -38.20 18.12 -17.53
C VAL A 516 -39.43 18.56 -16.73
N GLY A 517 -40.36 19.31 -17.34
CA GLY A 517 -41.62 19.69 -16.69
C GLY A 517 -42.47 18.47 -16.31
N ARG A 518 -42.52 17.46 -17.17
CA ARG A 518 -43.29 16.22 -16.93
C ARG A 518 -42.72 15.38 -15.78
N LEU A 519 -41.39 15.38 -15.62
CA LEU A 519 -40.70 14.63 -14.56
C LEU A 519 -40.76 15.35 -13.20
N GLN A 520 -40.72 16.69 -13.19
CA GLN A 520 -40.91 17.48 -11.98
C GLN A 520 -42.37 17.40 -11.46
N GLU A 521 -43.36 17.38 -12.36
CA GLU A 521 -44.77 17.18 -11.98
C GLU A 521 -45.03 15.77 -11.41
N LEU A 522 -44.34 14.75 -11.95
CA LEU A 522 -44.39 13.38 -11.42
C LEU A 522 -43.71 13.25 -10.05
N ALA A 523 -42.57 13.91 -9.84
CA ALA A 523 -41.88 13.91 -8.54
C ALA A 523 -42.67 14.66 -7.46
N SER A 524 -43.32 15.78 -7.80
CA SER A 524 -44.19 16.55 -6.90
C SER A 524 -45.43 15.76 -6.48
N ARG A 525 -46.11 15.09 -7.43
CA ARG A 525 -47.29 14.24 -7.13
C ARG A 525 -46.96 13.01 -6.29
N LEU A 526 -45.72 12.54 -6.31
CA LEU A 526 -45.23 11.44 -5.48
C LEU A 526 -44.81 11.91 -4.07
N GLY A 527 -44.41 13.17 -3.89
CA GLY A 527 -44.06 13.76 -2.60
C GLY A 527 -45.27 14.10 -1.71
N GLU A 528 -46.36 14.61 -2.27
CA GLU A 528 -47.54 15.03 -1.49
C GLU A 528 -48.41 13.86 -0.99
N ARG A 529 -48.30 12.67 -1.58
CA ARG A 529 -49.04 11.46 -1.17
C ARG A 529 -48.31 10.60 -0.13
N VAL A 530 -47.15 11.04 0.35
CA VAL A 530 -46.36 10.36 1.39
C VAL A 530 -46.41 11.13 2.72
N ALA A 531 -47.03 12.31 2.77
CA ALA A 531 -47.23 13.11 3.99
C ALA A 531 -48.68 13.09 4.56
N MET A 532 -49.62 12.41 3.89
CA MET A 532 -50.91 11.94 4.43
C MET A 532 -50.90 10.42 4.44
#